data_AF-A0A528H7Q4-F1
#
_entry.id   AF-A0A528H7Q4-F1
#
_cell.length_a   1.000
_cell.length_b   1.000
_cell.length_c   1.000
_cell.angle_alpha   90.00
_cell.angle_beta   90.00
_cell.angle_gamma   90.00
#
_symmetry.space_group_name_H-M   'P 1'
#
loop_
_entity.id
_entity.type
_entity.pdbx_description
1 polymer ?
#
loop_
_entity_poly.entity_id
_entity_poly.type
_entity_poly.pdbx_seq_one_letter_code
_entity_poly.pdbx_strand_id
1 'polypeptide(L)'
;ALKKSKNKEILDFAKDMVRDHEAVNKQALDLVKKLNVTPEDNATSKALTKAADEERAKLAKLDGAAFDKAYVDNEVAYHKQVNGALETLLIPSAENAELKSLLETGLKLFQGHEQHAEHVAGMLK
;
A
#
# COMPACT_ATOMS: atom_id res chain seq x y z
N ALA A 1 -10.75 -6.33 0.10
CA ALA A 1 -10.80 -7.81 0.02
C ALA A 1 -11.57 -8.49 1.15
N LEU A 2 -11.26 -8.25 2.44
CA LEU A 2 -11.79 -9.02 3.58
C LEU A 2 -13.32 -9.19 3.65
N LYS A 3 -14.10 -8.24 3.12
CA LYS A 3 -15.57 -8.29 3.10
C LYS A 3 -16.16 -8.89 1.81
N LYS A 4 -15.39 -8.96 0.72
CA LYS A 4 -15.89 -9.28 -0.63
C LYS A 4 -15.35 -10.60 -1.18
N SER A 5 -14.12 -10.97 -0.82
CA SER A 5 -13.49 -12.21 -1.30
C SER A 5 -13.87 -13.41 -0.44
N LYS A 6 -13.90 -14.59 -1.07
CA LYS A 6 -13.93 -15.89 -0.38
C LYS A 6 -12.67 -16.71 -0.64
N ASN A 7 -11.73 -16.18 -1.43
CA ASN A 7 -10.48 -16.85 -1.77
C ASN A 7 -9.50 -16.74 -0.58
N LYS A 8 -9.00 -17.88 -0.10
CA LYS A 8 -8.11 -17.93 1.07
C LYS A 8 -6.84 -17.10 0.89
N GLU A 9 -6.19 -17.19 -0.26
CA GLU A 9 -4.92 -16.49 -0.54
C GLU A 9 -5.13 -14.97 -0.52
N ILE A 10 -6.22 -14.49 -1.13
CA ILE A 10 -6.59 -13.06 -1.11
C ILE A 10 -6.93 -12.58 0.31
N LEU A 11 -7.65 -13.40 1.08
CA LEU A 11 -8.01 -13.05 2.46
C LEU A 11 -6.78 -13.00 3.36
N ASP A 12 -5.84 -13.92 3.21
CA ASP A 12 -4.63 -13.96 4.03
C ASP A 12 -3.68 -12.81 3.64
N PHE A 13 -3.47 -12.58 2.35
CA PHE A 13 -2.77 -11.38 1.87
C PHE A 13 -3.40 -10.10 2.42
N ALA A 14 -4.73 -9.94 2.33
CA ALA A 14 -5.40 -8.75 2.83
C ALA A 14 -5.32 -8.56 4.35
N LYS A 15 -5.18 -9.64 5.13
CA LYS A 15 -4.95 -9.53 6.58
C LYS A 15 -3.53 -9.06 6.88
N ASP A 16 -2.54 -9.60 6.17
CA ASP A 16 -1.15 -9.18 6.29
C ASP A 16 -0.99 -7.69 5.93
N MET A 17 -1.59 -7.27 4.82
CA MET A 17 -1.66 -5.87 4.40
C MET A 17 -2.17 -4.96 5.52
N VAL A 18 -3.31 -5.30 6.13
CA VAL A 18 -3.91 -4.49 7.21
C VAL A 18 -3.00 -4.46 8.43
N ARG A 19 -2.54 -5.62 8.90
CA ARG A 19 -1.68 -5.73 10.09
C ARG A 19 -0.42 -4.88 9.94
N ASP A 20 0.27 -5.03 8.81
CA ASP A 20 1.58 -4.41 8.61
C ASP A 20 1.44 -2.91 8.33
N HIS A 21 0.42 -2.48 7.58
CA HIS A 21 0.13 -1.06 7.38
C HIS A 21 -0.30 -0.37 8.66
N GLU A 22 -1.09 -1.00 9.53
CA GLU A 22 -1.43 -0.43 10.84
C GLU A 22 -0.19 -0.22 11.71
N ALA A 23 0.76 -1.16 11.69
CA ALA A 23 2.01 -1.03 12.40
C ALA A 23 2.86 0.15 11.88
N VAL A 24 3.00 0.30 10.56
CA VAL A 24 3.74 1.42 9.95
C VAL A 24 3.02 2.76 10.19
N ASN A 25 1.70 2.80 10.10
CA ASN A 25 0.91 4.00 10.40
C ASN A 25 1.12 4.46 11.84
N LYS A 26 1.19 3.52 12.79
CA LYS A 26 1.51 3.84 14.19
C LYS A 26 2.90 4.47 14.31
N GLN A 27 3.91 3.90 13.66
CA GLN A 27 5.27 4.46 13.66
C GLN A 27 5.31 5.88 13.06
N ALA A 28 4.61 6.10 11.95
CA ALA A 28 4.49 7.41 11.33
C ALA A 28 3.82 8.44 12.25
N LEU A 29 2.71 8.08 12.89
CA LEU A 29 2.03 8.96 13.85
C LEU A 29 2.87 9.26 15.09
N ASP A 30 3.61 8.27 15.60
CA ASP A 30 4.51 8.46 16.74
C ASP A 30 5.67 9.39 16.35
N LEU A 31 6.21 9.28 15.13
CA LEU A 31 7.23 10.20 14.61
C LEU A 31 6.69 11.62 14.41
N VAL A 32 5.50 11.78 13.83
CA VAL A 32 4.84 13.09 13.66
C VAL A 32 4.69 13.81 15.01
N LYS A 33 4.23 13.09 16.04
CA LYS A 33 4.11 13.62 17.41
C LYS A 33 5.48 13.99 17.97
N LYS A 34 6.48 13.11 17.82
CA LYS A 34 7.83 13.33 18.33
C LYS A 34 8.49 14.58 17.72
N LEU A 35 8.34 14.75 16.40
CA LEU A 35 8.91 15.88 15.66
C LEU A 35 8.06 17.15 15.78
N ASN A 36 6.85 17.06 16.35
CA ASN A 36 5.87 18.14 16.45
C ASN A 36 5.61 18.82 15.09
N VAL A 37 5.46 18.00 14.04
CA VAL A 37 5.19 18.45 12.68
C VAL A 37 3.73 18.22 12.31
N THR A 38 3.25 18.95 11.32
CA THR A 38 1.92 18.72 10.73
C THR A 38 2.10 18.03 9.38
N PRO A 39 1.48 16.86 9.13
CA PRO A 39 1.50 16.24 7.81
C PRO A 39 0.77 17.13 6.79
N GLU A 40 1.35 17.26 5.60
CA GLU A 40 0.74 17.99 4.49
C GLU A 40 0.72 17.13 3.22
N ASP A 41 -0.34 17.30 2.44
CA ASP A 41 -0.44 16.67 1.14
C ASP A 41 0.54 17.30 0.15
N ASN A 42 1.17 16.46 -0.66
CA ASN A 42 1.93 16.84 -1.85
C ASN A 42 1.32 16.24 -3.14
N ALA A 43 1.85 16.62 -4.30
CA ALA A 43 1.36 16.14 -5.59
C ALA A 43 1.33 14.59 -5.68
N THR A 44 2.34 13.92 -5.15
CA THR A 44 2.42 12.44 -5.10
C THR A 44 1.30 11.85 -4.25
N SER A 45 1.10 12.34 -3.02
CA SER A 45 0.04 11.87 -2.13
C SER A 45 -1.37 12.08 -2.70
N LYS A 46 -1.61 13.20 -3.39
CA LYS A 46 -2.89 13.49 -4.06
C LYS A 46 -3.12 12.54 -5.23
N ALA A 47 -2.09 12.28 -6.03
CA ALA A 47 -2.17 11.34 -7.14
C ALA A 47 -2.45 9.90 -6.67
N LEU A 48 -1.76 9.45 -5.63
CA LEU A 48 -1.99 8.12 -5.02
C LEU A 48 -3.40 8.00 -4.43
N THR A 49 -3.85 9.02 -3.70
CA THR A 49 -5.21 9.06 -3.12
C THR A 49 -6.27 8.96 -4.20
N LYS A 50 -6.14 9.75 -5.28
CA LYS A 50 -7.05 9.71 -6.43
C LYS A 50 -7.09 8.33 -7.09
N ALA A 51 -5.94 7.72 -7.36
CA ALA A 51 -5.87 6.39 -7.95
C ALA A 51 -6.55 5.34 -7.05
N ALA A 52 -6.34 5.43 -5.73
CA ALA A 52 -6.98 4.54 -4.77
C ALA A 52 -8.51 4.74 -4.69
N ASP A 53 -9.01 5.97 -4.80
CA ASP A 53 -10.44 6.26 -4.85
C ASP A 53 -11.11 5.70 -6.10
N GLU A 54 -10.48 5.92 -7.27
CA GLU A 54 -10.96 5.40 -8.55
C GLU A 54 -11.01 3.86 -8.56
N GLU A 55 -9.96 3.21 -8.04
CA GLU A 55 -9.95 1.75 -7.96
C GLU A 55 -10.99 1.24 -6.96
N ARG A 56 -11.14 1.88 -5.78
CA ARG A 56 -12.21 1.50 -4.83
C ARG A 56 -13.59 1.55 -5.48
N ALA A 57 -13.86 2.60 -6.26
CA ALA A 57 -15.13 2.74 -6.98
C ALA A 57 -15.33 1.65 -8.06
N LYS A 58 -14.25 1.22 -8.72
CA LYS A 58 -14.26 0.09 -9.66
C LYS A 58 -14.51 -1.24 -8.93
N LEU A 59 -13.73 -1.55 -7.90
CA LEU A 59 -13.83 -2.80 -7.12
C LEU A 59 -15.19 -2.95 -6.43
N ALA A 60 -15.81 -1.85 -6.01
CA ALA A 60 -17.14 -1.87 -5.40
C ALA A 60 -18.20 -2.53 -6.30
N LYS A 61 -18.04 -2.43 -7.63
CA LYS A 61 -18.98 -2.95 -8.65
C LYS A 61 -18.70 -4.39 -9.08
N LEU A 62 -17.61 -4.99 -8.59
CA LEU A 62 -17.19 -6.34 -8.95
C LEU A 62 -17.44 -7.30 -7.79
N ASP A 63 -17.74 -8.56 -8.09
CA ASP A 63 -17.92 -9.61 -7.09
C ASP A 63 -17.28 -10.92 -7.57
N GLY A 64 -17.07 -11.86 -6.64
CA GLY A 64 -16.50 -13.18 -6.92
C GLY A 64 -15.14 -13.12 -7.61
N ALA A 65 -14.90 -13.99 -8.59
CA ALA A 65 -13.62 -14.08 -9.28
C ALA A 65 -13.21 -12.78 -10.00
N ALA A 66 -14.17 -12.00 -10.49
CA ALA A 66 -13.88 -10.71 -11.12
C ALA A 66 -13.35 -9.68 -10.11
N PHE A 67 -13.92 -9.66 -8.90
CA PHE A 67 -13.39 -8.85 -7.79
C PHE A 67 -12.00 -9.32 -7.40
N ASP A 68 -11.82 -10.63 -7.21
CA ASP A 68 -10.58 -11.23 -6.75
C ASP A 68 -9.41 -10.91 -7.68
N LYS A 69 -9.63 -11.08 -9.00
CA LYS A 69 -8.63 -10.74 -10.01
C LYS A 69 -8.34 -9.24 -10.04
N ALA A 70 -9.38 -8.40 -10.10
CA ALA A 70 -9.19 -6.95 -10.17
C ALA A 70 -8.49 -6.38 -8.93
N TYR A 71 -8.80 -6.92 -7.75
CA TYR A 71 -8.16 -6.54 -6.50
C TYR A 71 -6.66 -6.84 -6.56
N VAL A 72 -6.28 -8.09 -6.84
CA VAL A 72 -4.85 -8.47 -6.88
C VAL A 72 -4.07 -7.77 -7.99
N ASP A 73 -4.65 -7.64 -9.19
CA ASP A 73 -4.02 -6.89 -10.28
C ASP A 73 -3.71 -5.44 -9.85
N ASN A 74 -4.65 -4.80 -9.15
CA ASN A 74 -4.43 -3.47 -8.60
C ASN A 74 -3.36 -3.47 -7.51
N GLU A 75 -3.39 -4.41 -6.57
CA GLU A 75 -2.41 -4.42 -5.47
C GLU A 75 -0.98 -4.57 -6.01
N VAL A 76 -0.75 -5.37 -7.06
CA VAL A 76 0.55 -5.43 -7.76
C VAL A 76 0.92 -4.07 -8.36
N ALA A 77 0.02 -3.47 -9.16
CA ALA A 77 0.30 -2.22 -9.85
C ALA A 77 0.50 -1.04 -8.87
N TYR A 78 -0.30 -0.98 -7.81
CA TYR A 78 -0.28 0.09 -6.83
C TYR A 78 0.97 0.02 -5.96
N HIS A 79 1.39 -1.17 -5.52
CA HIS A 79 2.65 -1.31 -4.78
C HIS A 79 3.85 -0.96 -5.64
N LYS A 80 3.88 -1.33 -6.92
CA LYS A 80 4.93 -0.88 -7.86
C LYS A 80 5.01 0.64 -7.95
N GLN A 81 3.86 1.31 -8.03
CA GLN A 81 3.80 2.77 -8.07
C GLN A 81 4.30 3.40 -6.77
N VAL A 82 3.90 2.86 -5.61
CA VAL A 82 4.33 3.35 -4.29
C VAL A 82 5.82 3.11 -4.07
N ASN A 83 6.34 1.92 -4.37
CA ASN A 83 7.76 1.57 -4.29
C ASN A 83 8.60 2.50 -5.18
N GLY A 84 8.17 2.71 -6.42
CA GLY A 84 8.82 3.65 -7.33
C GLY A 84 8.84 5.08 -6.78
N ALA A 85 7.73 5.56 -6.21
CA ALA A 85 7.67 6.89 -5.60
C ALA A 85 8.58 7.01 -4.37
N LEU A 86 8.66 5.97 -3.54
CA LEU A 86 9.57 5.92 -2.38
C LEU A 86 11.02 5.99 -2.81
N GLU A 87 11.42 5.11 -3.73
CA GLU A 87 12.81 4.97 -4.18
C GLU A 87 13.33 6.20 -4.90
N THR A 88 12.51 6.78 -5.78
CA THR A 88 12.99 7.78 -6.74
C THR A 88 12.73 9.22 -6.32
N LEU A 89 11.79 9.45 -5.38
CA LEU A 89 11.36 10.79 -5.01
C LEU A 89 11.34 11.01 -3.50
N LEU A 90 10.57 10.23 -2.75
CA LEU A 90 10.30 10.53 -1.34
C LEU A 90 11.50 10.29 -0.44
N ILE A 91 12.19 9.14 -0.56
CA ILE A 91 13.40 8.84 0.23
C ILE A 91 14.55 9.79 -0.12
N PRO A 92 14.85 10.08 -1.41
CA PRO A 92 15.87 11.06 -1.77
C PRO A 92 15.58 12.48 -1.29
N SER A 93 14.30 12.87 -1.23
CA SER A 93 13.88 14.21 -0.80
C SER A 93 13.72 14.37 0.71
N ALA A 94 13.81 13.27 1.48
CA ALA A 94 13.66 13.32 2.94
C ALA A 94 14.93 13.82 3.61
N GLU A 95 14.88 15.04 4.16
CA GLU A 95 16.01 15.66 4.87
C GLU A 95 16.14 15.18 6.31
N ASN A 96 15.02 14.92 6.99
CA ASN A 96 15.03 14.42 8.36
C ASN A 96 15.42 12.94 8.37
N ALA A 97 16.49 12.60 9.08
CA ALA A 97 17.04 11.24 9.12
C ALA A 97 16.07 10.19 9.69
N GLU A 98 15.23 10.55 10.67
CA GLU A 98 14.25 9.63 11.25
C GLU A 98 13.11 9.35 10.27
N LEU A 99 12.62 10.38 9.57
CA LEU A 99 11.64 10.22 8.50
C LEU A 99 12.21 9.36 7.37
N LYS A 100 13.45 9.65 6.93
CA LYS A 100 14.11 8.88 5.88
C LYS A 100 14.22 7.40 6.27
N SER A 101 14.66 7.10 7.49
CA SER A 101 14.77 5.73 7.99
C SER A 101 13.41 5.02 8.07
N LEU A 102 12.34 5.74 8.45
CA LEU A 102 10.98 5.21 8.44
C LEU A 102 10.52 4.87 7.02
N LEU A 103 10.78 5.74 6.03
CA LEU A 103 10.45 5.51 4.63
C LEU A 103 11.24 4.33 4.04
N GLU A 104 12.53 4.19 4.36
CA GLU A 104 13.35 3.03 3.94
C GLU A 104 12.86 1.72 4.57
N THR A 105 12.39 1.76 5.82
CA THR A 105 11.74 0.61 6.48
C THR A 105 10.43 0.25 5.78
N GLY A 106 9.59 1.26 5.50
CA GLY A 106 8.34 1.10 4.76
C GLY A 106 8.56 0.51 3.37
N LEU A 107 9.56 0.99 2.62
CA LEU A 107 9.90 0.48 1.30
C LEU A 107 10.16 -1.03 1.30
N LYS A 108 10.98 -1.53 2.24
CA LYS A 108 11.28 -2.96 2.33
C LYS A 108 10.03 -3.80 2.57
N LEU A 109 9.13 -3.30 3.42
CA LEU A 109 7.86 -3.97 3.70
C LEU A 109 6.97 -3.98 2.44
N PHE A 110 6.82 -2.84 1.76
CA PHE A 110 5.97 -2.71 0.57
C PHE A 110 6.52 -3.48 -0.64
N GLN A 111 7.84 -3.66 -0.75
CA GLN A 111 8.43 -4.60 -1.71
C GLN A 111 8.05 -6.05 -1.39
N GLY A 112 7.96 -6.43 -0.11
CA GLY A 112 7.44 -7.73 0.30
C GLY A 112 5.96 -7.91 -0.01
N HIS A 113 5.14 -6.87 0.20
CA HIS A 113 3.73 -6.87 -0.20
C HIS A 113 3.54 -6.97 -1.70
N GLU A 114 4.36 -6.28 -2.49
CA GLU A 114 4.36 -6.39 -3.96
C GLU A 114 4.60 -7.85 -4.40
N GLN A 115 5.67 -8.47 -3.90
CA GLN A 115 6.00 -9.87 -4.23
C GLN A 115 4.90 -10.84 -3.80
N HIS A 116 4.29 -10.63 -2.63
CA HIS A 116 3.18 -11.44 -2.17
C HIS A 116 1.95 -11.25 -3.09
N ALA A 117 1.62 -10.02 -3.49
CA ALA A 117 0.54 -9.77 -4.43
C ALA A 117 0.79 -10.45 -5.79
N GLU A 118 2.01 -10.40 -6.32
CA GLU A 118 2.39 -11.10 -7.56
C GLU A 118 2.26 -12.62 -7.43
N HIS A 119 2.64 -13.17 -6.27
CA HIS A 119 2.46 -14.58 -5.98
C HIS A 119 0.97 -14.98 -5.97
N VAL A 120 0.14 -14.23 -5.25
CA VAL A 120 -1.31 -14.45 -5.22
C VAL A 120 -1.90 -14.35 -6.63
N ALA A 121 -1.45 -13.38 -7.44
CA ALA A 121 -1.89 -13.22 -8.82
C ALA A 121 -1.65 -14.49 -9.65
N GLY A 122 -0.47 -15.09 -9.51
CA GLY A 122 -0.11 -16.34 -10.17
C GLY A 122 -0.90 -17.56 -9.69
N MET A 123 -1.52 -17.50 -8.51
CA MET A 123 -2.36 -18.58 -7.97
C MET A 123 -3.83 -18.49 -8.38
N LEU A 124 -4.28 -17.32 -8.87
CA LEU A 124 -5.65 -17.15 -9.38
C LEU A 124 -5.76 -17.85 -10.74
N LYS A 125 -6.57 -18.90 -10.80
CA LYS A 125 -6.91 -19.64 -12.04
C LYS A 125 -7.88 -18.88 -12.93
#